data_AF-A0A354J3Y5-F1
#
_entry.id   AF-A0A354J3Y5-F1
#
_cell.length_a   1.000
_cell.length_b   1.000
_cell.length_c   1.000
_cell.angle_alpha   90.00
_cell.angle_beta   90.00
_cell.angle_gamma   90.00
#
_symmetry.space_group_name_H-M   'P 1'
#
loop_
_entity.id
_entity.type
_entity.pdbx_description
1 polymer ?
#
loop_
_entity_poly.entity_id
_entity_poly.type
_entity_poly.pdbx_seq_one_letter_code
_entity_poly.pdbx_strand_id
1 'polypeptide(L)'
;VGITGIGFVSLNGDLKIRMGDAFTLAGGIFYAAHMVALAKLSRDKDPVLLTIMQFGYGSVFSLIIALLFEEAPAKLTTDTILGLAFLAVFATAGAILLQNIGQKYTSPTSASIILSLESVFGVLFSVLFYHEEITLRIFIGFVLIFVAVIISETKLSFLKRKQKSAVVSNEAMVSEE
;
A
#
# COMPACT_ATOMS: atom_id res chain seq x y z
N VAL A 1 14.59 -1.86 -10.70
CA VAL A 1 13.37 -2.31 -11.42
C VAL A 1 12.19 -1.41 -11.09
N GLY A 2 11.72 -1.34 -9.84
CA GLY A 2 10.58 -0.48 -9.46
C GLY A 2 10.80 1.00 -9.75
N ILE A 3 11.92 1.56 -9.30
CA ILE A 3 12.31 2.97 -9.57
C ILE A 3 12.39 3.24 -11.08
N THR A 4 12.87 2.28 -11.87
CA THR A 4 12.97 2.38 -13.32
C THR A 4 11.60 2.33 -14.00
N GLY A 5 10.68 1.49 -13.52
CA GLY A 5 9.30 1.40 -14.02
C GLY A 5 8.49 2.66 -13.71
N ILE A 6 8.61 3.18 -12.48
CA ILE A 6 8.03 4.47 -12.08
C ILE A 6 8.58 5.59 -12.97
N GLY A 7 9.89 5.57 -13.27
CA GLY A 7 10.50 6.49 -14.22
C GLY A 7 9.87 6.44 -15.61
N PHE A 8 9.59 5.26 -16.16
CA PHE A 8 8.96 5.14 -17.48
C PHE A 8 7.52 5.67 -17.53
N VAL A 9 6.76 5.49 -16.45
CA VAL A 9 5.37 5.98 -16.35
C VAL A 9 5.34 7.49 -16.08
N SER A 10 6.24 7.99 -15.23
CA SER A 10 6.16 9.35 -14.68
C SER A 10 7.07 10.37 -15.37
N LEU A 11 8.12 9.96 -16.10
CA LEU A 11 9.07 10.88 -16.71
C LEU A 11 8.62 11.35 -18.10
N ASN A 12 8.14 12.59 -18.14
CA ASN A 12 7.94 13.37 -19.36
C ASN A 12 9.15 14.29 -19.70
N GLY A 13 10.33 14.05 -19.11
CA GLY A 13 11.59 14.63 -19.60
C GLY A 13 12.48 15.38 -18.61
N ASP A 14 12.05 15.63 -17.36
CA ASP A 14 12.85 16.36 -16.36
C ASP A 14 12.87 15.62 -15.01
N LEU A 15 14.04 15.11 -14.62
CA LEU A 15 14.29 14.42 -13.34
C LEU A 15 14.56 15.45 -12.24
N LYS A 16 13.50 16.13 -11.78
CA LYS A 16 13.59 17.05 -10.65
C LYS A 16 12.91 16.44 -9.43
N ILE A 17 13.69 16.22 -8.37
CA ILE A 17 13.15 15.85 -7.05
C ILE A 17 12.35 17.06 -6.54
N ARG A 18 11.05 16.88 -6.38
CA ARG A 18 10.14 17.91 -5.89
C ARG A 18 9.94 17.73 -4.39
N MET A 19 9.49 18.80 -3.72
CA MET A 19 9.19 18.73 -2.29
C MET A 19 8.10 17.69 -1.97
N GLY A 20 7.21 17.39 -2.92
CA GLY A 20 6.23 16.30 -2.83
C GLY A 20 6.84 14.90 -2.74
N ASP A 21 7.99 14.66 -3.34
CA ASP A 21 8.68 13.35 -3.26
C ASP A 21 9.18 13.10 -1.84
N ALA A 22 9.70 14.14 -1.19
CA ALA A 22 10.12 14.08 0.21
C ALA A 22 8.94 13.80 1.16
N PHE A 23 7.80 14.46 0.95
CA PHE A 23 6.58 14.18 1.73
C PHE A 23 6.05 12.76 1.49
N THR A 24 6.13 12.25 0.27
CA THR A 24 5.72 10.88 -0.06
C THR A 24 6.59 9.85 0.67
N LEU A 25 7.91 10.03 0.66
CA LEU A 25 8.84 9.15 1.38
C LEU A 25 8.61 9.20 2.90
N ALA A 26 8.45 10.40 3.46
CA ALA A 26 8.14 10.57 4.88
C ALA A 26 6.81 9.89 5.23
N GLY A 27 5.78 10.08 4.41
CA GLY A 27 4.48 9.43 4.57
C GLY A 27 4.57 7.91 4.55
N GLY A 28 5.38 7.33 3.66
CA GLY A 28 5.63 5.89 3.61
C GLY A 28 6.24 5.34 4.90
N ILE A 29 7.19 6.06 5.51
CA ILE A 29 7.80 5.67 6.80
C ILE A 29 6.75 5.69 7.92
N PHE A 30 5.96 6.76 8.00
CA PHE A 30 4.89 6.85 8.99
C PHE A 30 3.82 5.78 8.80
N TYR A 31 3.46 5.47 7.55
CA TYR A 31 2.50 4.42 7.24
C TYR A 31 3.02 3.02 7.62
N ALA A 32 4.30 2.73 7.33
CA ALA A 32 4.92 1.48 7.77
C ALA A 32 4.96 1.37 9.31
N ALA A 33 5.29 2.46 10.01
CA ALA A 33 5.24 2.50 11.46
C ALA A 33 3.81 2.28 11.98
N HIS A 34 2.81 2.89 11.34
CA HIS A 34 1.40 2.69 11.63
C HIS A 34 0.99 1.21 11.49
N MET A 35 1.34 0.55 10.38
CA MET A 35 1.05 -0.88 10.18
C MET A 35 1.64 -1.76 11.28
N VAL A 36 2.89 -1.50 11.68
CA VAL A 36 3.56 -2.27 12.74
C VAL A 36 2.92 -1.99 14.11
N ALA A 37 2.61 -0.74 14.42
CA ALA A 37 1.94 -0.36 15.67
C ALA A 37 0.53 -0.97 15.76
N LEU A 38 -0.21 -0.92 14.65
CA LEU A 38 -1.55 -1.48 14.55
C LEU A 38 -1.55 -2.98 14.76
N ALA A 39 -0.66 -3.74 14.12
CA ALA A 39 -0.56 -5.19 14.33
C ALA A 39 -0.19 -5.59 15.77
N LYS A 40 0.55 -4.74 16.50
CA LYS A 40 0.83 -4.95 17.92
C LYS A 40 -0.39 -4.63 18.79
N LEU A 41 -1.11 -3.55 18.49
CA LEU A 41 -2.22 -3.04 19.30
C LEU A 41 -3.55 -3.77 19.02
N SER A 42 -3.72 -4.35 17.83
CA SER A 42 -4.93 -5.07 17.41
C SER A 42 -5.07 -6.46 18.00
N ARG A 43 -3.99 -7.03 18.55
CA ARG A 43 -3.95 -8.41 19.06
C ARG A 43 -4.97 -8.64 20.18
N ASP A 44 -5.08 -7.68 21.10
CA ASP A 44 -5.93 -7.79 22.30
C ASP A 44 -7.13 -6.82 22.28
N LYS A 45 -7.36 -6.11 21.17
CA LYS A 45 -8.43 -5.11 21.05
C LYS A 45 -9.42 -5.46 19.93
N ASP A 46 -10.62 -4.88 20.03
CA ASP A 46 -11.62 -4.92 18.98
C ASP A 46 -11.17 -4.04 17.79
N PRO A 47 -11.03 -4.59 16.56
CA PRO A 47 -10.72 -3.83 15.35
C PRO A 47 -11.68 -2.68 15.07
N VAL A 48 -12.96 -2.81 15.46
CA VAL A 48 -13.96 -1.76 15.26
C VAL A 48 -13.62 -0.55 16.14
N LEU A 49 -13.29 -0.78 17.41
CA LEU A 49 -12.91 0.28 18.34
C LEU A 49 -11.62 0.99 17.88
N LEU A 50 -10.64 0.23 17.39
CA LEU A 50 -9.42 0.82 16.83
C LEU A 50 -9.69 1.70 15.62
N THR A 51 -10.57 1.24 14.72
CA THR A 51 -11.01 2.02 13.55
C THR A 51 -11.70 3.31 13.99
N ILE A 52 -12.63 3.25 14.95
CA ILE A 52 -13.33 4.44 15.48
C ILE A 52 -12.33 5.44 16.06
N MET A 53 -11.34 4.97 16.85
CA MET A 53 -10.32 5.86 17.40
C MET A 53 -9.46 6.50 16.30
N GLN A 54 -9.05 5.72 15.28
CA GLN A 54 -8.29 6.24 14.13
C GLN A 54 -9.05 7.35 13.40
N PHE A 55 -10.34 7.12 13.09
CA PHE A 55 -11.18 8.14 12.47
C PHE A 55 -11.43 9.34 13.39
N GLY A 56 -11.59 9.12 14.69
CA GLY A 56 -11.78 10.19 15.67
C GLY A 56 -10.59 11.14 15.71
N TYR A 57 -9.37 10.61 15.93
CA TYR A 57 -8.17 11.44 15.92
C TYR A 57 -7.89 12.03 14.53
N GLY A 58 -8.03 11.22 13.48
CA GLY A 58 -7.81 11.66 12.10
C GLY A 58 -8.72 12.82 11.70
N SER A 59 -10.02 12.75 12.05
CA SER A 59 -10.98 13.82 11.77
C SER A 59 -10.65 15.11 12.53
N VAL A 60 -10.30 15.01 13.82
CA VAL A 60 -9.91 16.19 14.62
C VAL A 60 -8.67 16.87 14.06
N PHE A 61 -7.60 16.11 13.79
CA PHE A 61 -6.37 16.66 13.23
C PHE A 61 -6.59 17.22 11.81
N SER A 62 -7.32 16.50 10.96
CA SER A 62 -7.65 16.96 9.61
C SER A 62 -8.46 18.24 9.65
N LEU A 63 -9.41 18.39 10.58
CA LEU A 63 -10.22 19.60 10.71
C LEU A 63 -9.38 20.78 11.18
N ILE A 64 -8.48 20.58 12.15
CA ILE A 64 -7.57 21.63 12.63
C ILE A 64 -6.69 22.13 11.48
N ILE A 65 -6.09 21.22 10.70
CA ILE A 65 -5.24 21.58 9.57
C ILE A 65 -6.05 22.30 8.48
N ALA A 66 -7.24 21.79 8.15
CA ALA A 66 -8.11 22.42 7.16
C ALA A 66 -8.47 23.86 7.55
N LEU A 67 -8.80 24.12 8.82
CA LEU A 67 -9.12 25.46 9.31
C LEU A 67 -7.93 26.43 9.29
N LEU A 68 -6.69 25.92 9.36
CA LEU A 68 -5.48 26.74 9.39
C LEU A 68 -4.91 27.02 8.00
N PHE A 69 -5.12 26.12 7.03
CA PHE A 69 -4.42 26.16 5.74
C PHE A 69 -5.33 26.15 4.51
N GLU A 70 -6.60 25.75 4.62
CA GLU A 70 -7.51 25.68 3.48
C GLU A 70 -8.58 26.77 3.52
N GLU A 71 -8.95 27.26 2.33
CA GLU A 71 -10.09 28.14 2.16
C GLU A 71 -11.39 27.32 2.05
N ALA A 72 -12.50 27.85 2.57
CA ALA A 72 -13.78 27.18 2.50
C ALA A 72 -14.19 26.91 1.04
N PRO A 73 -14.71 25.72 0.72
CA PRO A 73 -15.05 25.37 -0.65
C PRO A 73 -16.12 26.31 -1.20
N ALA A 74 -15.83 26.92 -2.35
CA ALA A 74 -16.68 27.97 -2.93
C ALA A 74 -18.09 27.49 -3.30
N LYS A 75 -18.26 26.20 -3.68
CA LYS A 75 -19.56 25.56 -3.93
C LYS A 75 -19.47 24.06 -3.64
N LEU A 76 -20.45 23.55 -2.89
CA LEU A 76 -20.69 22.12 -2.72
C LEU A 76 -21.90 21.75 -3.57
N THR A 77 -21.67 21.04 -4.68
CA THR A 77 -22.76 20.47 -5.48
C THR A 77 -23.19 19.13 -4.90
N THR A 78 -24.41 18.70 -5.21
CA THR A 78 -24.93 17.40 -4.77
C THR A 78 -24.03 16.25 -5.22
N ASP A 79 -23.48 16.32 -6.44
CA ASP A 79 -22.57 15.31 -6.98
C ASP A 79 -21.25 15.24 -6.19
N THR A 80 -20.69 16.39 -5.81
CA THR A 80 -19.47 16.43 -4.98
C THR A 80 -19.72 15.82 -3.60
N ILE A 81 -20.88 16.13 -2.98
CA ILE A 81 -21.23 15.57 -1.67
C ILE A 81 -21.44 14.05 -1.77
N LEU A 82 -22.13 13.58 -2.82
CA LEU A 82 -22.38 12.16 -3.02
C LEU A 82 -21.07 11.38 -3.27
N GLY A 83 -20.18 11.93 -4.11
CA GLY A 83 -18.86 11.37 -4.36
C GLY A 83 -17.99 11.33 -3.11
N LEU A 84 -18.00 12.41 -2.32
CA LEU A 84 -17.28 12.47 -1.04
C LEU A 84 -17.83 11.44 -0.04
N ALA A 85 -19.15 11.31 0.07
CA ALA A 85 -19.78 10.32 0.94
C ALA A 85 -19.41 8.89 0.53
N PHE A 86 -19.41 8.60 -0.77
CA PHE A 86 -18.99 7.31 -1.29
C PHE A 86 -17.52 7.02 -0.94
N LEU A 87 -16.62 7.98 -1.16
CA LEU A 87 -15.20 7.83 -0.89
C LEU A 87 -14.91 7.69 0.63
N ALA A 88 -15.61 8.44 1.46
CA ALA A 88 -15.45 8.39 2.91
C ALA A 88 -15.96 7.06 3.50
N VAL A 89 -17.13 6.59 3.08
CA VAL A 89 -17.76 5.40 3.65
C VAL A 89 -17.17 4.11 3.07
N PHE A 90 -17.14 3.98 1.74
CA PHE A 90 -16.75 2.72 1.11
C PHE A 90 -15.23 2.63 0.92
N ALA A 91 -14.64 3.64 0.27
CA ALA A 91 -13.22 3.60 -0.07
C ALA A 91 -12.31 3.80 1.15
N THR A 92 -12.77 4.55 2.17
CA THR A 92 -11.95 4.86 3.35
C THR A 92 -12.36 4.03 4.56
N ALA A 93 -13.56 4.23 5.11
CA ALA A 93 -14.00 3.55 6.34
C ALA A 93 -14.12 2.04 6.16
N GLY A 94 -14.75 1.59 5.07
CA GLY A 94 -14.85 0.17 4.73
C GLY A 94 -13.48 -0.48 4.53
N ALA A 95 -12.61 0.14 3.72
CA ALA A 95 -11.28 -0.40 3.43
C ALA A 95 -10.39 -0.45 4.68
N ILE A 96 -10.34 0.61 5.49
CA ILE A 96 -9.54 0.64 6.73
C ILE A 96 -10.09 -0.35 7.76
N LEU A 97 -11.41 -0.51 7.88
CA LEU A 97 -11.99 -1.52 8.77
C LEU A 97 -11.56 -2.93 8.35
N LEU A 98 -11.70 -3.27 7.07
CA LEU A 98 -11.26 -4.56 6.53
C LEU A 98 -9.76 -4.76 6.69
N GLN A 99 -8.96 -3.71 6.50
CA GLN A 99 -7.52 -3.73 6.74
C GLN A 99 -7.21 -4.02 8.22
N ASN A 100 -7.86 -3.33 9.15
CA ASN A 100 -7.66 -3.50 10.60
C ASN A 100 -8.06 -4.90 11.04
N ILE A 101 -9.15 -5.45 10.51
CA ILE A 101 -9.58 -6.83 10.73
C ILE A 101 -8.54 -7.81 10.17
N GLY A 102 -8.12 -7.63 8.92
CA GLY A 102 -7.13 -8.51 8.27
C GLY A 102 -5.79 -8.52 9.00
N GLN A 103 -5.31 -7.35 9.41
CA GLN A 103 -4.06 -7.18 10.16
C GLN A 103 -4.12 -7.73 11.59
N LYS A 104 -5.31 -7.92 12.18
CA LYS A 104 -5.43 -8.63 13.46
C LYS A 104 -5.07 -10.11 13.33
N TYR A 105 -5.38 -10.72 12.19
CA TYR A 105 -5.15 -12.16 11.94
C TYR A 105 -3.90 -12.45 11.11
N THR A 106 -3.24 -11.42 10.59
CA THR A 106 -2.18 -11.54 9.59
C THR A 106 -0.96 -10.71 9.97
N SER A 107 0.24 -11.18 9.65
CA SER A 107 1.46 -10.41 9.91
C SER A 107 1.49 -9.09 9.11
N PRO A 108 2.15 -8.01 9.62
CA PRO A 108 2.34 -6.77 8.86
C PRO A 108 2.95 -6.99 7.48
N THR A 109 3.87 -7.94 7.37
CA THR A 109 4.49 -8.33 6.09
C THR A 109 3.43 -8.87 5.13
N SER A 110 2.65 -9.88 5.52
CA SER A 110 1.64 -10.44 4.63
C SER A 110 0.56 -9.41 4.26
N ALA A 111 0.22 -8.50 5.17
CA ALA A 111 -0.70 -7.39 4.89
C ALA A 111 -0.11 -6.38 3.90
N SER A 112 1.20 -6.07 3.97
CA SER A 112 1.85 -5.15 3.01
C SER A 112 1.85 -5.72 1.60
N ILE A 113 1.98 -7.04 1.44
CA ILE A 113 1.88 -7.71 0.13
C ILE A 113 0.49 -7.48 -0.47
N ILE A 114 -0.56 -7.72 0.32
CA ILE A 114 -1.96 -7.55 -0.14
C ILE A 114 -2.22 -6.09 -0.51
N LEU A 115 -1.77 -5.13 0.30
CA LEU A 115 -1.91 -3.71 0.01
C LEU A 115 -1.11 -3.30 -1.23
N SER A 116 0.04 -3.91 -1.49
CA SER A 116 0.79 -3.66 -2.73
C SER A 116 0.06 -4.17 -3.98
N LEU A 117 -0.75 -5.22 -3.84
CA LEU A 117 -1.60 -5.72 -4.91
C LEU A 117 -2.77 -4.80 -5.24
N GLU A 118 -3.18 -3.92 -4.31
CA GLU A 118 -4.20 -2.90 -4.55
C GLU A 118 -3.82 -2.02 -5.76
N SER A 119 -2.55 -1.65 -5.89
CA SER A 119 -2.06 -0.88 -7.05
C SER A 119 -2.22 -1.63 -8.37
N VAL A 120 -2.11 -2.97 -8.36
CA VAL A 120 -2.26 -3.80 -9.55
C VAL A 120 -3.72 -3.86 -9.97
N PHE A 121 -4.63 -4.11 -9.02
CA PHE A 121 -6.06 -4.11 -9.27
C PHE A 121 -6.58 -2.72 -9.63
N GLY A 122 -6.03 -1.66 -9.03
CA GLY A 122 -6.36 -0.27 -9.35
C GLY A 122 -6.12 0.04 -10.82
N VAL A 123 -4.94 -0.31 -11.35
CA VAL A 123 -4.64 -0.14 -12.78
C VAL A 123 -5.54 -1.04 -13.63
N LEU A 124 -5.73 -2.30 -13.25
CA LEU A 124 -6.60 -3.23 -13.98
C LEU A 124 -8.04 -2.70 -14.12
N PHE A 125 -8.60 -2.17 -13.03
CA PHE A 125 -9.93 -1.57 -13.02
C PHE A 125 -9.97 -0.21 -13.74
N SER A 126 -8.90 0.59 -13.68
CA SER A 126 -8.80 1.83 -14.48
C SER A 126 -8.95 1.52 -15.97
N VAL A 127 -8.22 0.52 -16.47
CA VAL A 127 -8.31 0.09 -17.87
C VAL A 127 -9.69 -0.45 -18.21
N LEU A 128 -10.26 -1.29 -17.34
CA LEU A 128 -11.52 -1.98 -17.62
C LEU A 128 -12.74 -1.05 -17.56
N PHE A 129 -12.81 -0.16 -16.57
CA PHE A 129 -13.98 0.70 -16.32
C PHE A 129 -13.84 2.11 -16.91
N TYR A 130 -12.64 2.70 -16.90
CA TYR A 130 -12.40 4.04 -17.44
C TYR A 130 -11.94 4.05 -18.89
N HIS A 131 -11.70 2.87 -19.49
CA HIS A 131 -11.26 2.71 -20.88
C HIS A 131 -10.02 3.56 -21.22
N GLU A 132 -9.11 3.77 -20.25
CA GLU A 132 -7.88 4.53 -20.48
C GLU A 132 -7.05 3.90 -21.60
N GLU A 133 -6.63 4.71 -22.57
CA GLU A 133 -5.78 4.24 -23.65
C GLU A 133 -4.39 3.88 -23.12
N ILE A 134 -4.15 2.58 -22.95
CA ILE A 134 -2.84 2.08 -22.55
C ILE A 134 -1.88 2.24 -23.74
N THR A 135 -1.12 3.32 -23.73
CA THR A 135 0.06 3.43 -24.60
C THR A 135 1.10 2.37 -24.23
N LEU A 136 1.87 1.91 -25.21
CA LEU A 136 2.91 0.87 -25.03
C LEU A 136 3.88 1.21 -23.87
N ARG A 137 4.15 2.52 -23.67
CA ARG A 137 4.97 3.04 -22.56
C ARG A 137 4.35 2.74 -21.19
N ILE A 138 3.05 3.00 -21.01
CA ILE A 138 2.33 2.75 -19.76
C ILE A 138 2.26 1.26 -19.48
N PHE A 139 2.03 0.43 -20.50
CA PHE A 139 2.02 -1.03 -20.36
C PHE A 139 3.35 -1.58 -19.86
N ILE A 140 4.47 -1.16 -20.45
CA ILE A 140 5.82 -1.58 -20.02
C ILE A 140 6.10 -1.10 -18.59
N GLY A 141 5.71 0.12 -18.25
CA GLY A 141 5.81 0.65 -16.89
C GLY A 141 5.04 -0.18 -15.87
N PHE A 142 3.81 -0.57 -16.19
CA PHE A 142 2.98 -1.44 -15.36
C PHE A 142 3.63 -2.80 -15.11
N VAL A 143 4.10 -3.48 -16.17
CA VAL A 143 4.79 -4.78 -16.04
C VAL A 143 6.04 -4.66 -15.16
N LEU A 144 6.81 -3.58 -15.30
CA LEU A 144 8.00 -3.35 -14.47
C LEU A 144 7.66 -3.11 -13.00
N ILE A 145 6.60 -2.35 -12.70
CA ILE A 145 6.13 -2.13 -11.32
C ILE A 145 5.61 -3.44 -10.73
N PHE A 146 4.81 -4.19 -11.49
CA PHE A 146 4.28 -5.49 -11.06
C PHE A 146 5.40 -6.47 -10.71
N VAL A 147 6.40 -6.62 -11.58
CA VAL A 147 7.58 -7.45 -11.33
C VAL A 147 8.37 -6.95 -10.12
N ALA A 148 8.54 -5.63 -9.97
CA ALA A 148 9.24 -5.07 -8.82
C ALA A 148 8.53 -5.34 -7.49
N VAL A 149 7.20 -5.21 -7.43
CA VAL A 149 6.39 -5.54 -6.25
C VAL A 149 6.54 -7.03 -5.91
N ILE A 150 6.41 -7.92 -6.90
CA ILE A 150 6.60 -9.36 -6.68
C ILE A 150 7.98 -9.66 -6.11
N ILE A 151 9.04 -9.08 -6.66
CA ILE A 151 10.41 -9.31 -6.19
C ILE A 151 10.61 -8.77 -4.76
N SER A 152 10.12 -7.56 -4.47
CA SER A 152 10.21 -6.92 -3.15
C SER A 152 9.52 -7.75 -2.07
N GLU A 153 8.27 -8.11 -2.33
CA GLU A 153 7.39 -8.74 -1.35
C GLU A 153 7.69 -10.24 -1.16
N THR A 154 8.12 -10.93 -2.22
CA THR A 154 8.44 -12.36 -2.15
C THR A 154 9.82 -12.64 -1.52
N LYS A 155 10.70 -11.62 -1.45
CA LYS A 155 12.11 -11.70 -1.04
C LYS A 155 12.88 -12.87 -1.70
N LEU A 156 12.42 -13.35 -2.85
CA LEU A 156 12.90 -14.58 -3.51
C LEU A 156 12.96 -15.81 -2.57
N SER A 157 12.10 -15.88 -1.55
CA SER A 157 12.07 -17.00 -0.59
C SER A 157 11.78 -18.36 -1.24
N PHE A 158 11.06 -18.37 -2.36
CA PHE A 158 10.85 -19.57 -3.19
C PHE A 158 12.13 -20.11 -3.83
N LEU A 159 13.18 -19.30 -4.00
CA LEU A 159 14.47 -19.74 -4.54
C LEU A 159 15.40 -20.32 -3.46
N LYS A 160 15.23 -19.92 -2.19
CA LYS A 160 16.11 -20.35 -1.08
C LYS A 160 15.71 -21.67 -0.43
N ARG A 161 14.54 -22.24 -0.76
CA ARG A 161 14.08 -23.51 -0.15
C ARG A 161 14.81 -24.76 -0.69
N LYS A 162 15.58 -24.65 -1.80
CA LYS A 162 16.25 -25.81 -2.40
C LYS A 162 17.64 -26.13 -1.81
N GLN A 163 18.19 -25.31 -0.91
CA GLN A 163 19.56 -25.50 -0.41
C GLN A 163 19.66 -26.13 0.98
N LYS A 164 18.55 -26.24 1.74
CA LYS A 164 18.59 -26.81 3.11
C LYS A 164 18.49 -28.34 3.16
N SER A 165 18.11 -29.00 2.07
CA SER A 165 18.08 -30.48 2.00
C SER A 165 19.42 -31.12 1.62
N ALA A 166 20.41 -30.35 1.13
CA ALA A 166 21.70 -30.92 0.74
C ALA A 166 22.73 -30.96 1.89
N VAL A 167 22.56 -30.15 2.94
CA VAL A 167 23.52 -30.09 4.07
C VAL A 167 23.21 -31.15 5.13
N VAL A 168 21.94 -31.45 5.38
CA VAL A 168 21.53 -32.46 6.38
C VAL A 168 21.90 -33.89 5.95
N SER A 169 21.91 -34.18 4.65
CA SER A 169 22.34 -35.50 4.15
C SER A 169 23.85 -35.72 4.24
N ASN A 170 24.67 -34.66 4.24
CA ASN A 170 26.13 -34.78 4.27
C ASN A 170 26.68 -34.89 5.71
N GLU A 171 25.99 -34.33 6.70
CA GLU A 171 26.36 -34.49 8.13
C GLU A 171 26.03 -35.89 8.65
N ALA A 172 24.94 -36.51 8.16
CA ALA A 172 24.56 -37.86 8.58
C ALA A 172 25.50 -38.97 8.05
N MET A 173 26.17 -38.76 6.91
CA MET A 173 27.14 -39.73 6.37
C MET A 173 28.54 -39.62 6.99
N VAL A 174 28.89 -38.51 7.63
CA VAL A 174 30.21 -38.31 8.28
C VAL A 174 30.22 -38.77 9.73
N SER A 175 29.05 -38.96 10.35
CA SER A 175 28.93 -39.50 11.72
C SER A 175 28.89 -41.04 11.79
N GLU A 176 28.92 -41.74 10.66
CA GLU A 176 28.88 -43.22 10.58
C GLU A 176 30.20 -43.86 10.08
N GLU A 177 31.27 -43.07 9.86
CA GLU A 177 32.66 -43.56 9.69
C GLU A 177 33.53 -43.22 10.91
#